data_AF-A0A5F1SBR1-F1
#
_entry.id   AF-A0A5F1SBR1-F1
#
_cell.length_a   1.000
_cell.length_b   1.000
_cell.length_c   1.000
_cell.angle_alpha   90.00
_cell.angle_beta   90.00
_cell.angle_gamma   90.00
#
_symmetry.space_group_name_H-M   'P 1'
#
loop_
_entity.id
_entity.type
_entity.pdbx_description
1 polymer ?
#
loop_
_entity_poly.entity_id
_entity_poly.type
_entity_poly.pdbx_seq_one_letter_code
_entity_poly.pdbx_strand_id
1 'polypeptide(L)'
;MIAGIGAALAVFVAAIFPSVGSSTATEVTQPGISIAYALLLDGEDPVYGQATCEIGIRCQLIDNPETSVRLSATIESKQYLAGEVRVDCGNTGCSFSTSKKFARLEAASGTRSLRQFDLYAGEGDSVETHLVYRKRMKIGQILFGFGNQ
;
A
#
# COMPACT_ATOMS: atom_id res chain seq x y z
N MET A 1 -16.87 26.87 -87.12
CA MET A 1 -15.57 26.45 -86.56
C MET A 1 -15.79 26.01 -85.13
N ILE A 2 -15.32 24.82 -84.80
CA ILE A 2 -15.54 24.09 -83.53
C ILE A 2 -14.51 24.57 -82.50
N ALA A 3 -14.92 24.79 -81.25
CA ALA A 3 -14.18 24.53 -80.00
C ALA A 3 -14.98 25.12 -78.84
N GLY A 4 -15.23 24.48 -77.70
CA GLY A 4 -14.84 23.19 -77.15
C GLY A 4 -15.28 23.24 -75.68
N ILE A 5 -16.19 22.36 -75.26
CA ILE A 5 -16.79 22.36 -73.91
C ILE A 5 -15.76 21.73 -72.96
N GLY A 6 -15.09 22.56 -72.15
CA GLY A 6 -14.21 22.10 -71.08
C GLY A 6 -15.02 21.72 -69.85
N ALA A 7 -15.26 20.42 -69.67
CA ALA A 7 -15.81 19.87 -68.43
C ALA A 7 -14.69 19.75 -67.39
N ALA A 8 -14.81 20.47 -66.26
CA ALA A 8 -13.98 20.25 -65.09
C ALA A 8 -14.78 19.45 -64.04
N LEU A 9 -14.40 18.18 -63.86
CA LEU A 9 -14.92 17.27 -62.84
C LEU A 9 -14.40 17.71 -61.46
N ALA A 10 -15.29 18.16 -60.59
CA ALA A 10 -14.98 18.38 -59.17
C ALA A 10 -15.04 17.03 -58.42
N VAL A 11 -13.90 16.55 -57.93
CA VAL A 11 -13.81 15.37 -57.06
C VAL A 11 -14.04 15.81 -55.62
N PHE A 12 -15.21 15.46 -55.06
CA PHE A 12 -15.48 15.61 -53.62
C PHE A 12 -14.91 14.40 -52.87
N VAL A 13 -13.83 14.61 -52.12
CA VAL A 13 -13.31 13.60 -51.18
C VAL A 13 -14.05 13.77 -49.85
N ALA A 14 -14.97 12.86 -49.55
CA ALA A 14 -15.62 12.78 -48.25
C ALA A 14 -14.69 12.11 -47.23
N ALA A 15 -14.19 12.88 -46.27
CA ALA A 15 -13.44 12.35 -45.13
C ALA A 15 -14.42 11.73 -44.13
N ILE A 16 -14.40 10.41 -44.01
CA ILE A 16 -15.12 9.66 -42.97
C ILE A 16 -14.28 9.78 -41.69
N PHE A 17 -14.72 10.62 -40.75
CA PHE A 17 -14.16 10.62 -39.39
C PHE A 17 -14.68 9.40 -38.65
N PRO A 18 -13.84 8.44 -38.22
CA PRO A 18 -14.28 7.43 -37.28
C PRO A 18 -14.54 8.10 -35.94
N SER A 19 -15.78 8.01 -35.47
CA SER A 19 -16.15 8.34 -34.10
C SER A 19 -15.41 7.39 -33.15
N VAL A 20 -14.30 7.88 -32.61
CA VAL A 20 -13.59 7.21 -31.51
C VAL A 20 -14.51 7.32 -30.29
N GLY A 21 -15.25 6.23 -30.02
CA GLY A 21 -16.03 6.08 -28.80
C GLY A 21 -15.11 6.19 -27.60
N SER A 22 -15.26 7.28 -26.83
CA SER A 22 -14.65 7.41 -25.51
C SER A 22 -15.34 6.43 -24.56
N SER A 23 -14.74 5.26 -24.39
CA SER A 23 -15.05 4.38 -23.26
C SER A 23 -14.43 5.02 -22.01
N THR A 24 -15.21 5.80 -21.28
CA THR A 24 -14.84 6.20 -19.92
C THR A 24 -14.95 4.96 -19.04
N ALA A 25 -13.81 4.37 -18.67
CA ALA A 25 -13.77 3.38 -17.60
C ALA A 25 -14.19 4.11 -16.31
N THR A 26 -15.38 3.81 -15.81
CA THR A 26 -15.83 4.30 -14.50
C THR A 26 -14.95 3.62 -13.46
N GLU A 27 -14.01 4.37 -12.89
CA GLU A 27 -13.22 3.95 -11.74
C GLU A 27 -14.18 3.63 -10.59
N VAL A 28 -14.32 2.34 -10.28
CA VAL A 28 -15.09 1.90 -9.12
C VAL A 28 -14.28 2.25 -7.89
N THR A 29 -14.52 3.42 -7.31
CA THR A 29 -13.93 3.82 -6.03
C THR A 29 -14.34 2.79 -4.98
N GLN A 30 -13.40 1.96 -4.54
CA GLN A 30 -13.67 0.99 -3.47
C GLN A 30 -13.84 1.74 -2.15
N PRO A 31 -14.77 1.30 -1.26
CA PRO A 31 -14.98 1.98 0.01
C PRO A 31 -13.71 1.92 0.86
N GLY A 32 -13.20 3.09 1.23
CA GLY A 32 -12.02 3.24 2.08
C GLY A 32 -12.27 2.81 3.53
N ILE A 33 -11.23 2.34 4.20
CA ILE A 33 -11.22 1.95 5.61
C ILE A 33 -10.38 2.94 6.39
N SER A 34 -10.94 3.49 7.47
CA SER A 34 -10.17 4.36 8.36
C SER A 34 -9.34 3.54 9.34
N ILE A 35 -8.03 3.82 9.35
CA ILE A 35 -7.02 3.16 10.18
C ILE A 35 -6.34 4.23 11.01
N ALA A 36 -6.45 4.13 12.34
CA ALA A 36 -5.58 4.82 13.27
C ALA A 36 -4.32 3.97 13.49
N TYR A 37 -3.14 4.58 13.57
CA TYR A 37 -1.90 3.86 13.81
C TYR A 37 -1.02 4.59 14.82
N ALA A 38 -0.19 3.82 15.53
CA ALA A 38 0.89 4.32 16.35
C ALA A 38 2.10 3.38 16.23
N LEU A 39 3.28 3.96 16.02
CA LEU A 39 4.58 3.32 16.06
C LEU A 39 5.29 3.81 17.32
N LEU A 40 5.67 2.86 18.18
CA LEU A 40 6.41 3.12 19.40
C LEU A 40 7.75 2.40 19.28
N LEU A 41 8.84 3.16 19.18
CA LEU A 41 10.20 2.63 19.17
C LEU A 41 10.88 2.99 20.49
N ASP A 42 11.67 2.07 21.02
CA ASP A 42 12.34 2.25 22.31
C ASP A 42 13.36 3.39 22.20
N GLY A 43 13.17 4.44 23.01
CA GLY A 43 14.06 5.61 23.04
C GLY A 43 13.79 6.68 21.98
N GLU A 44 12.72 6.53 21.18
CA GLU A 44 12.27 7.54 20.22
C GLU A 44 10.88 8.07 20.59
N ASP A 45 10.55 9.26 20.09
CA ASP A 45 9.20 9.80 20.25
C ASP A 45 8.18 8.98 19.43
N PRO A 46 6.97 8.74 19.97
CA PRO A 46 5.96 7.95 19.28
C PRO A 46 5.45 8.66 18.02
N VAL A 47 5.36 7.93 16.92
CA VAL A 47 4.78 8.42 15.66
C VAL A 47 3.37 7.87 15.53
N TYR A 48 2.35 8.72 15.39
CA TYR A 48 0.96 8.31 15.31
C TYR A 48 0.18 9.13 14.30
N GLY A 49 -0.96 8.59 13.85
CA GLY A 49 -1.82 9.27 12.90
C GLY A 49 -3.04 8.45 12.52
N GLN A 50 -3.76 8.94 11.51
CA GLN A 50 -4.92 8.29 10.94
C GLN A 50 -4.88 8.44 9.43
N ALA A 51 -5.25 7.37 8.72
CA ALA A 51 -5.34 7.35 7.26
C ALA A 51 -6.63 6.64 6.82
N THR A 52 -7.14 6.99 5.66
CA THR A 52 -8.21 6.24 4.98
C THR A 52 -7.57 5.46 3.83
N CYS A 53 -7.65 4.14 3.92
CA CYS A 53 -6.98 3.23 3.00
C CYS A 53 -8.01 2.52 2.11
N GLU A 54 -7.76 2.51 0.81
CA GLU A 54 -8.56 1.74 -0.13
C GLU A 54 -8.27 0.23 0.00
N ILE A 55 -9.31 -0.58 -0.18
CA ILE A 55 -9.19 -2.04 -0.12
C ILE A 55 -8.35 -2.53 -1.30
N GLY A 56 -7.49 -3.52 -1.07
CA GLY A 56 -6.62 -4.11 -2.08
C GLY A 56 -5.43 -3.23 -2.49
N ILE A 57 -5.39 -1.96 -2.07
CA ILE A 57 -4.32 -1.02 -2.41
C ILE A 57 -3.38 -0.85 -1.23
N ARG A 58 -2.07 -0.73 -1.51
CA ARG A 58 -1.08 -0.42 -0.49
C ARG A 58 -1.24 1.01 -0.01
N CYS A 59 -1.58 1.15 1.26
CA CYS A 59 -1.73 2.43 1.95
C CYS A 59 -0.46 2.76 2.72
N GLN A 60 0.19 3.86 2.35
CA GLN A 60 1.35 4.34 3.08
C GLN A 60 0.88 5.11 4.33
N LEU A 61 1.29 4.66 5.51
CA LEU A 61 0.86 5.23 6.80
C LEU A 61 1.93 6.15 7.37
N ILE A 62 3.19 5.73 7.34
CA ILE A 62 4.33 6.56 7.75
C ILE A 62 5.31 6.58 6.59
N ASP A 63 5.65 7.78 6.14
CA ASP A 63 6.76 8.01 5.22
C ASP A 63 7.54 9.24 5.73
N ASN A 64 8.17 9.08 6.88
CA ASN A 64 8.92 10.17 7.51
C ASN A 64 10.42 9.98 7.24
N PRO A 65 11.06 10.89 6.48
CA PRO A 65 12.50 10.83 6.25
C PRO A 65 13.33 11.03 7.53
N GLU A 66 12.79 11.72 8.56
CA GLU A 66 13.52 12.00 9.80
C GLU A 66 13.72 10.76 10.66
N THR A 67 12.71 9.89 10.77
CA THR A 67 12.83 8.62 11.51
C THR A 67 13.42 7.50 10.65
N SER A 68 13.52 7.68 9.33
CA SER A 68 13.89 6.63 8.36
C SER A 68 12.97 5.39 8.41
N VAL A 69 11.82 5.48 9.10
CA VAL A 69 10.86 4.39 9.21
C VAL A 69 9.72 4.58 8.22
N ARG A 70 9.46 3.53 7.44
CA ARG A 70 8.32 3.44 6.54
C ARG A 70 7.38 2.35 7.03
N LEU A 71 6.12 2.74 7.22
CA LEU A 71 5.05 1.84 7.61
C LEU A 71 3.95 1.89 6.55
N SER A 72 3.53 0.73 6.08
CA SER A 72 2.42 0.62 5.13
C SER A 72 1.56 -0.58 5.43
N ALA A 73 0.28 -0.50 5.07
CA ALA A 73 -0.66 -1.59 5.21
C ALA A 73 -1.44 -1.78 3.90
N THR A 74 -1.75 -3.02 3.56
CA THR A 74 -2.70 -3.38 2.51
C THR A 74 -3.84 -4.11 3.18
N ILE A 75 -5.07 -3.59 3.04
CA ILE A 75 -6.25 -4.23 3.61
C ILE A 75 -6.95 -5.02 2.51
N GLU A 76 -7.04 -6.33 2.67
CA GLU A 76 -7.68 -7.22 1.70
C GLU A 76 -9.17 -7.41 2.01
N SER A 77 -9.57 -7.32 3.29
CA SER A 77 -10.98 -7.44 3.69
C SER A 77 -11.32 -6.62 4.92
N LYS A 78 -12.32 -5.71 4.81
CA LYS A 78 -12.89 -4.99 5.98
C LYS A 78 -13.52 -5.96 6.99
N GLN A 79 -14.24 -6.98 6.50
CA GLN A 79 -14.98 -7.89 7.36
C GLN A 79 -14.02 -8.68 8.24
N TYR A 80 -13.00 -9.32 7.67
CA TYR A 80 -12.06 -10.14 8.44
C TYR A 80 -10.87 -9.37 9.01
N LEU A 81 -10.72 -8.09 8.61
CA LEU A 81 -9.52 -7.28 8.84
C LEU A 81 -8.26 -8.07 8.45
N ALA A 82 -8.37 -8.67 7.27
CA ALA A 82 -7.33 -9.46 6.63
C ALA A 82 -6.46 -8.55 5.78
N GLY A 83 -5.18 -8.89 5.68
CA GLY A 83 -4.26 -8.16 4.85
C GLY A 83 -2.83 -8.26 5.35
N GLU A 84 -2.05 -7.23 5.08
CA GLU A 84 -0.62 -7.26 5.30
C GLU A 84 -0.11 -5.91 5.78
N VAL A 85 0.80 -5.95 6.74
CA VAL A 85 1.57 -4.79 7.20
C VAL A 85 3.01 -4.99 6.80
N ARG A 86 3.65 -3.92 6.31
CA ARG A 86 5.08 -3.86 6.03
C ARG A 86 5.73 -2.74 6.81
N VAL A 87 6.91 -3.03 7.34
CA VAL A 87 7.77 -2.07 8.04
C VAL A 87 9.16 -2.07 7.41
N ASP A 88 9.76 -0.89 7.32
CA ASP A 88 11.15 -0.73 6.93
C ASP A 88 11.79 0.35 7.79
N CYS A 89 12.81 0.00 8.59
CA CYS A 89 13.49 0.92 9.51
C CYS A 89 14.85 1.39 8.97
N GLY A 90 15.01 1.44 7.65
CA GLY A 90 16.26 1.88 7.01
C GLY A 90 17.47 1.04 7.44
N ASN A 91 18.55 1.71 7.87
CA ASN A 91 19.84 1.10 8.13
C ASN A 91 19.90 0.24 9.40
N THR A 92 19.11 0.57 10.43
CA THR A 92 19.11 -0.20 11.69
C THR A 92 18.45 -1.56 11.50
N GLY A 93 17.54 -1.67 10.52
CA GLY A 93 16.84 -2.91 10.21
C GLY A 93 15.87 -3.31 11.31
N CYS A 94 14.66 -3.68 10.92
CA CYS A 94 13.67 -4.18 11.86
C CYS A 94 12.81 -5.23 11.17
N SER A 95 12.19 -6.07 11.97
CA SER A 95 11.27 -7.08 11.47
C SER A 95 10.17 -7.38 12.48
N PHE A 96 9.17 -8.12 12.02
CA PHE A 96 8.22 -8.78 12.90
C PHE A 96 8.84 -10.01 13.57
N SER A 97 8.07 -10.66 14.47
CA SER A 97 8.46 -11.89 15.17
C SER A 97 8.88 -13.03 14.23
N THR A 98 8.38 -13.04 12.99
CA THR A 98 8.71 -14.00 11.94
C THR A 98 10.05 -13.73 11.24
N SER A 99 10.80 -12.72 11.68
CA SER A 99 12.03 -12.27 11.05
C SER A 99 11.89 -11.69 9.65
N LYS A 100 10.66 -11.39 9.23
CA LYS A 100 10.36 -10.72 7.96
C LYS A 100 9.95 -9.27 8.19
N LYS A 101 10.20 -8.41 7.20
CA LYS A 101 9.67 -7.04 7.13
C LYS A 101 8.16 -6.92 6.91
N PHE A 102 7.45 -8.04 6.81
CA PHE A 102 5.99 -8.07 6.63
C PHE A 102 5.32 -9.08 7.54
N ALA A 103 4.08 -8.79 7.92
CA ALA A 103 3.23 -9.66 8.71
C ALA A 103 1.78 -9.56 8.25
N ARG A 104 1.05 -10.67 8.41
CA ARG A 104 -0.40 -10.72 8.18
C ARG A 104 -1.13 -9.99 9.31
N LEU A 105 -2.12 -9.16 8.97
CA LEU A 105 -2.95 -8.44 9.97
C LEU A 105 -3.64 -9.37 10.96
N GLU A 106 -3.95 -10.57 10.50
CA GLU A 106 -4.58 -11.67 11.22
C GLU A 106 -3.66 -12.31 12.25
N ALA A 107 -2.34 -12.19 12.07
CA ALA A 107 -1.34 -12.68 13.00
C ALA A 107 -1.08 -11.71 14.16
N ALA A 108 -1.71 -10.53 14.16
CA ALA A 108 -1.54 -9.57 15.24
C ALA A 108 -2.18 -10.08 16.54
N SER A 109 -1.55 -9.71 17.65
CA SER A 109 -2.19 -9.81 18.95
C SER A 109 -3.24 -8.70 19.14
N GLY A 110 -4.09 -8.81 20.16
CA GLY A 110 -5.11 -7.81 20.48
C GLY A 110 -6.54 -8.24 20.13
N THR A 111 -7.43 -7.26 19.97
CA THR A 111 -8.85 -7.49 19.65
C THR A 111 -9.09 -7.39 18.15
N ARG A 112 -10.34 -7.59 17.70
CA ARG A 112 -10.68 -7.42 16.28
C ARG A 112 -10.42 -5.98 15.81
N SER A 113 -10.77 -4.98 16.61
CA SER A 113 -10.63 -3.56 16.27
C SER A 113 -9.25 -2.98 16.62
N LEU A 114 -8.45 -3.65 17.45
CA LEU A 114 -7.12 -3.21 17.85
C LEU A 114 -6.09 -4.31 17.60
N ARG A 115 -5.18 -4.08 16.65
CA ARG A 115 -4.13 -5.03 16.26
C ARG A 115 -2.77 -4.53 16.74
N GLN A 116 -1.99 -5.40 17.35
CA GLN A 116 -0.65 -5.09 17.84
C GLN A 116 0.39 -6.03 17.26
N PHE A 117 1.50 -5.45 16.82
CA PHE A 117 2.70 -6.13 16.37
C PHE A 117 3.91 -5.68 17.17
N ASP A 118 4.71 -6.64 17.63
CA ASP A 118 6.03 -6.33 18.20
C ASP A 118 7.06 -6.24 17.07
N LEU A 119 7.96 -5.27 17.20
CA LEU A 119 9.11 -5.07 16.33
C LEU A 119 10.39 -5.54 17.00
N TYR A 120 11.24 -6.20 16.22
CA TYR A 120 12.52 -6.75 16.66
C TYR A 120 13.66 -6.19 15.83
N ALA A 121 14.84 -6.03 16.44
CA ALA A 121 16.04 -5.57 15.76
C ALA A 121 16.49 -6.53 14.66
N GLY A 122 16.91 -5.96 13.53
CA GLY A 122 17.42 -6.67 12.35
C GLY A 122 16.36 -7.40 11.53
N GLU A 123 16.75 -7.86 10.34
CA GLU A 123 16.03 -8.87 9.56
C GLU A 123 16.69 -10.23 9.78
N GLY A 124 15.94 -11.33 9.74
CA GLY A 124 16.57 -12.65 9.85
C GLY A 124 17.25 -12.98 8.53
N ASP A 125 18.57 -13.02 8.52
CA ASP A 125 19.33 -13.50 7.38
C ASP A 125 18.84 -14.90 6.97
N SER A 126 18.39 -15.03 5.72
CA SER A 126 17.90 -16.26 5.13
C SER A 126 19.01 -17.27 4.78
N VAL A 127 20.20 -17.11 5.36
CA VAL A 127 21.36 -17.96 5.10
C VAL A 127 21.98 -18.36 6.43
N GLU A 128 21.78 -19.63 6.79
CA GLU A 128 22.53 -20.41 7.79
C GLU A 128 23.03 -19.65 9.03
N THR A 129 22.11 -19.28 9.93
CA THR A 129 22.52 -18.88 11.27
C THR A 129 22.45 -20.08 12.21
N HIS A 130 23.63 -20.46 12.71
CA HIS A 130 23.89 -21.49 13.73
C HIS A 130 22.70 -21.80 14.66
N LEU A 131 22.48 -23.09 14.93
CA LEU A 131 21.41 -23.72 15.75
C LEU A 131 21.27 -23.22 17.21
N VAL A 132 21.89 -22.11 17.58
CA VAL A 132 21.70 -21.45 18.88
C VAL A 132 20.58 -20.44 18.75
N TYR A 133 19.46 -20.73 19.42
CA TYR A 133 18.34 -19.82 19.57
C TYR A 133 18.78 -18.53 20.25
N ARG A 134 19.15 -17.51 19.47
CA ARG A 134 19.45 -16.17 19.98
C ARG A 134 18.13 -15.43 20.14
N LYS A 135 17.77 -15.12 21.39
CA LYS A 135 16.59 -14.29 21.67
C LYS A 135 16.77 -12.94 20.99
N ARG A 136 15.89 -12.60 20.06
CA ARG A 136 15.91 -11.32 19.36
C ARG A 136 15.44 -10.21 20.29
N MET A 137 16.08 -9.06 20.20
CA MET A 137 15.74 -7.90 21.01
C MET A 137 14.48 -7.23 20.43
N LYS A 138 13.40 -7.14 21.23
CA LYS A 138 12.26 -6.28 20.93
C LYS A 138 12.74 -4.83 21.03
N ILE A 139 12.38 -4.01 20.05
CA ILE A 139 12.79 -2.60 19.93
C ILE A 139 11.59 -1.65 19.84
N GLY A 140 10.38 -2.20 19.88
CA GLY A 140 9.17 -1.41 19.76
C GLY A 140 7.95 -2.22 19.39
N GLN A 141 6.89 -1.51 19.02
CA GLN A 141 5.63 -2.09 18.60
C GLN A 141 4.84 -1.14 17.70
N ILE A 142 3.98 -1.74 16.88
CA ILE A 142 3.01 -1.04 16.04
C ILE A 142 1.61 -1.38 16.55
N LEU A 143 0.79 -0.36 16.71
CA LEU A 143 -0.62 -0.46 17.06
C LEU A 143 -1.46 0.02 15.87
N PHE A 144 -2.51 -0.72 15.55
CA PHE A 144 -3.53 -0.33 14.59
C PHE A 144 -4.91 -0.35 15.25
N GLY A 145 -5.65 0.73 15.07
CA GLY A 145 -7.07 0.84 15.39
C GLY A 145 -7.90 0.89 14.11
N PHE A 146 -8.89 0.01 13.99
CA PHE A 146 -9.81 -0.02 12.85
C PHE A 146 -11.16 0.53 13.29
N GLY A 147 -11.61 1.62 12.65
CA GLY A 147 -12.90 2.23 12.93
C GLY A 147 -14.04 1.44 12.29
N ASN A 148 -15.11 1.19 13.06
CA ASN A 148 -16.41 0.85 12.51
C ASN A 148 -17.09 2.16 12.09
N GLN A 149 -16.93 2.55 10.82
CA GLN A 149 -17.99 3.31 10.13
C GLN A 149 -19.05 2.32 9.69
#